data_AF-A0AA50DVV8-F1
#
_entry.id   AF-A0AA50DVV8-F1
#
_cell.length_a   1.000
_cell.length_b   1.000
_cell.length_c   1.000
_cell.angle_alpha   90.00
_cell.angle_beta   90.00
_cell.angle_gamma   90.00
#
_symmetry.space_group_name_H-M   'P 1'
#
loop_
_entity.id
_entity.type
_entity.pdbx_description
1 polymer ?
#
loop_
_entity_poly.entity_id
_entity_poly.type
_entity_poly.pdbx_seq_one_letter_code
_entity_poly.pdbx_strand_id
1 'polypeptide(L)'
;MSEVLEEFVAPFIGDEDSYEEREFFFELAILAWNCAVFPESGREKLMEAFFTDLSNPLEPESIEATQDLRVFVEELIERKLEVFPKDKRIIQDFQLTQHEAGFHVAVSYVMAR
;
A
#
# COMPACT_ATOMS: atom_id res chain seq x y z
N MET A 1 -0.83 -12.92 7.18
CA MET A 1 -0.79 -11.90 6.10
C MET A 1 -1.05 -10.55 6.71
N SER A 2 -2.09 -10.41 7.55
CA SER A 2 -2.27 -9.24 8.41
C SER A 2 -1.01 -8.85 9.17
N GLU A 3 -0.44 -9.74 10.00
CA GLU A 3 0.81 -9.49 10.75
C GLU A 3 1.99 -9.09 9.86
N VAL A 4 2.07 -9.67 8.65
CA VAL A 4 3.13 -9.35 7.68
C VAL A 4 2.95 -7.95 7.11
N LEU A 5 1.70 -7.57 6.82
CA LEU A 5 1.38 -6.24 6.32
C LEU A 5 1.58 -5.20 7.44
N GLU A 6 1.19 -5.51 8.67
CA GLU A 6 1.45 -4.71 9.87
C GLU A 6 2.96 -4.48 10.07
N GLU A 7 3.78 -5.54 10.02
CA GLU A 7 5.25 -5.42 10.11
C GLU A 7 5.83 -4.59 8.95
N PHE A 8 5.26 -4.73 7.75
CA PHE A 8 5.69 -4.01 6.57
C PHE A 8 5.47 -2.50 6.70
N VAL A 9 4.32 -2.08 7.25
CA VAL A 9 3.95 -0.66 7.43
C VAL A 9 4.37 -0.05 8.76
N ALA A 10 4.76 -0.86 9.75
CA ALA A 10 5.11 -0.40 11.09
C ALA A 10 6.08 0.81 11.16
N PRO A 11 7.09 0.96 10.27
CA PRO A 11 7.96 2.14 10.32
C PRO A 11 7.29 3.46 9.92
N PHE A 12 6.13 3.40 9.28
CA PHE A 12 5.45 4.57 8.67
C PHE A 12 4.19 4.98 9.42
N ILE A 13 3.64 4.10 10.27
CA ILE A 13 2.47 4.37 11.07
C ILE A 13 2.90 4.88 12.46
N GLY A 14 2.45 6.07 12.82
CA GLY A 14 2.61 6.67 14.13
C GLY A 14 1.52 6.24 15.11
N ASP A 15 1.78 6.42 16.41
CA ASP A 15 0.77 6.19 17.45
C ASP A 15 -0.40 7.19 17.38
N GLU A 16 -0.13 8.41 16.89
CA GLU A 16 -1.10 9.51 16.80
C GLU A 16 -1.93 9.51 15.50
N ASP A 17 -1.64 8.62 14.55
CA ASP A 17 -2.34 8.57 13.27
C ASP A 17 -3.83 8.23 13.47
N SER A 18 -4.67 9.02 12.80
CA SER A 18 -6.11 8.80 12.68
C SER A 18 -6.45 7.49 11.97
N TYR A 19 -7.72 7.09 12.03
CA TYR A 19 -8.19 5.91 11.31
C TYR A 19 -7.97 6.07 9.81
N GLU A 20 -8.30 7.24 9.26
CA GLU A 20 -8.20 7.57 7.84
C GLU A 20 -6.74 7.56 7.37
N GLU A 21 -5.81 8.12 8.15
CA GLU A 21 -4.38 8.08 7.83
C GLU A 21 -3.85 6.65 7.80
N ARG A 22 -4.21 5.83 8.79
CA ARG A 22 -3.81 4.42 8.83
C ARG A 22 -4.39 3.63 7.67
N GLU A 23 -5.67 3.83 7.37
CA GLU A 23 -6.35 3.19 6.24
C GLU A 23 -5.62 3.52 4.93
N PHE A 24 -5.30 4.80 4.72
CA PHE A 24 -4.55 5.25 3.55
C PHE A 24 -3.13 4.64 3.48
N PHE A 25 -2.40 4.54 4.60
CA PHE A 25 -1.11 3.85 4.62
C PHE A 25 -1.23 2.37 4.24
N PHE A 26 -2.29 1.68 4.68
CA PHE A 26 -2.54 0.30 4.27
C PHE A 26 -2.87 0.17 2.78
N GLU A 27 -3.61 1.12 2.20
CA GLU A 27 -3.87 1.15 0.75
C GLU A 27 -2.57 1.28 -0.05
N LEU A 28 -1.70 2.23 0.33
CA LEU A 28 -0.39 2.41 -0.32
C LEU A 28 0.51 1.18 -0.16
N ALA A 29 0.50 0.56 1.02
CA ALA A 29 1.26 -0.65 1.29
C ALA A 29 0.79 -1.83 0.44
N ILE A 30 -0.53 -1.99 0.25
CA ILE A 30 -1.11 -3.04 -0.59
C ILE A 30 -0.76 -2.82 -2.05
N LEU A 31 -0.85 -1.57 -2.53
CA LEU A 31 -0.42 -1.20 -3.87
C LEU A 31 1.05 -1.59 -4.09
N ALA A 32 1.94 -1.15 -3.20
CA ALA A 32 3.37 -1.45 -3.27
C ALA A 32 3.63 -2.97 -3.22
N TRP A 33 2.94 -3.68 -2.33
CA TRP A 33 3.07 -5.12 -2.18
C TRP A 33 2.72 -5.85 -3.47
N ASN A 34 1.57 -5.52 -4.07
CA ASN A 34 1.10 -6.12 -5.30
C ASN A 34 2.01 -5.77 -6.48
N CYS A 35 2.44 -4.52 -6.60
CA CYS A 35 3.42 -4.08 -7.59
C CYS A 35 4.74 -4.87 -7.52
N ALA A 36 5.19 -5.21 -6.31
CA ALA A 36 6.40 -6.02 -6.11
C ALA A 36 6.23 -7.51 -6.47
N VAL A 37 4.99 -7.99 -6.66
CA VAL A 37 4.70 -9.37 -7.07
C VAL A 37 4.50 -9.49 -8.58
N PHE A 38 3.89 -8.48 -9.22
CA PHE A 38 3.68 -8.45 -10.66
C PHE A 38 4.96 -8.15 -11.47
N PRO A 39 5.04 -8.61 -12.73
CA PRO A 39 6.07 -8.14 -13.66
C PRO A 39 5.91 -6.65 -13.95
N GLU A 40 6.96 -6.02 -14.48
CA GLU A 40 7.05 -4.57 -14.74
C GLU A 40 5.82 -4.01 -15.49
N SER A 41 5.35 -4.71 -16.53
CA SER A 41 4.16 -4.31 -17.30
C SER A 41 2.84 -4.36 -16.52
N GLY A 42 2.76 -5.16 -15.45
CA GLY A 42 1.63 -5.20 -14.53
C GLY A 42 1.73 -4.11 -13.44
N ARG A 43 2.95 -3.84 -12.97
CA ARG A 43 3.23 -2.76 -12.02
C ARG A 43 2.80 -1.40 -12.57
N GLU A 44 3.20 -1.04 -13.78
CA GLU A 44 2.86 0.27 -14.36
C GLU A 44 1.35 0.51 -14.42
N LYS A 45 0.58 -0.51 -14.81
CA LYS A 45 -0.89 -0.43 -14.88
C LYS A 45 -1.54 -0.23 -13.51
N LEU A 46 -1.03 -0.90 -12.48
CA LEU A 46 -1.53 -0.73 -11.11
C LEU A 46 -1.24 0.67 -10.59
N MET A 47 -0.02 1.15 -10.80
CA MET A 47 0.38 2.51 -10.41
C MET A 47 -0.44 3.57 -11.14
N GLU A 48 -0.66 3.41 -12.45
CA GLU A 48 -1.45 4.35 -13.25
C GLU A 48 -2.91 4.40 -12.79
N ALA A 49 -3.54 3.24 -12.56
CA ALA A 49 -4.92 3.18 -12.10
C ALA A 49 -5.10 3.87 -10.74
N PHE A 50 -4.26 3.52 -9.75
CA PHE A 50 -4.36 4.08 -8.40
C PHE A 50 -4.17 5.61 -8.38
N PHE A 51 -3.13 6.11 -9.05
CA PHE A 51 -2.82 7.54 -9.00
C PHE A 51 -3.70 8.41 -9.90
N THR A 52 -4.34 7.81 -10.91
CA THR A 52 -5.37 8.51 -11.70
C THR A 52 -6.61 8.78 -10.87
N ASP A 53 -7.00 7.83 -10.01
CA ASP A 53 -8.16 7.99 -9.12
C ASP A 53 -7.88 8.99 -7.98
N LEU A 54 -6.61 9.10 -7.56
CA LEU A 54 -6.19 10.01 -6.48
C LEU A 54 -5.96 11.46 -6.94
N SER A 55 -5.55 11.66 -8.19
CA SER A 55 -5.18 12.98 -8.70
C SER A 55 -6.35 13.72 -9.36
N ASN A 56 -6.47 15.01 -9.07
CA ASN A 56 -7.35 15.91 -9.81
C ASN A 56 -6.53 16.64 -10.88
N PRO A 57 -6.71 16.35 -12.18
CA PRO A 57 -5.89 16.92 -13.25
C PRO A 57 -6.11 18.44 -13.43
N LEU A 58 -7.13 19.00 -12.80
CA LEU A 58 -7.43 20.43 -12.83
C LEU A 58 -6.72 21.21 -11.72
N GLU A 59 -6.05 20.52 -10.77
CA GLU A 59 -5.43 21.11 -9.59
C GLU A 59 -3.93 20.74 -9.53
N PRO A 60 -3.00 21.68 -9.83
CA PRO A 60 -1.56 21.40 -9.84
C PRO A 60 -1.01 20.86 -8.52
N GLU A 61 -1.52 21.34 -7.38
CA GLU A 61 -1.12 20.88 -6.04
C GLU A 61 -1.49 19.39 -5.83
N SER A 62 -2.61 18.95 -6.40
CA SER A 62 -3.01 17.53 -6.37
C SER A 62 -2.04 16.67 -7.18
N ILE A 63 -1.55 17.17 -8.33
CA ILE A 63 -0.56 16.47 -9.16
C ILE A 63 0.77 16.33 -8.42
N GLU A 64 1.25 17.41 -7.78
CA GLU A 64 2.51 17.40 -7.02
C GLU A 64 2.44 16.43 -5.83
N ALA A 65 1.38 16.51 -5.01
CA ALA A 65 1.17 15.58 -3.90
C ALA A 65 1.13 14.11 -4.36
N THR A 66 0.55 13.85 -5.54
CA THR A 66 0.50 12.50 -6.13
C THR A 66 1.88 12.00 -6.56
N GLN A 67 2.79 12.89 -6.98
CA GLN A 67 4.17 12.52 -7.32
C GLN A 67 4.98 12.10 -6.09
N ASP A 68 4.83 12.82 -4.98
CA ASP A 68 5.48 12.45 -3.71
C ASP A 68 5.01 11.07 -3.22
N LEU A 69 3.71 10.80 -3.30
CA LEU A 69 3.14 9.50 -2.97
C LEU A 69 3.64 8.39 -3.89
N ARG A 70 3.86 8.68 -5.18
CA ARG A 70 4.45 7.72 -6.12
C ARG A 70 5.85 7.31 -5.70
N VAL A 71 6.69 8.28 -5.33
CA VAL A 71 8.05 8.01 -4.83
C VAL A 71 7.98 7.14 -3.58
N PHE A 72 7.09 7.46 -2.65
CA PHE A 72 6.89 6.66 -1.45
C PHE A 72 6.46 5.21 -1.73
N VAL A 73 5.57 4.99 -2.69
CA VAL A 73 5.18 3.63 -3.11
C VAL A 73 6.35 2.87 -3.73
N GLU A 74 7.25 3.55 -4.45
CA GLU A 74 8.47 2.92 -4.98
C GLU A 74 9.43 2.48 -3.86
N GLU A 75 9.62 3.30 -2.83
CA GLU A 75 10.38 2.92 -1.64
C GLU A 75 9.78 1.71 -0.92
N LEU A 76 8.45 1.66 -0.82
CA LEU A 76 7.75 0.50 -0.25
C LEU A 76 7.94 -0.77 -1.10
N ILE A 77 7.93 -0.66 -2.44
CA ILE A 77 8.22 -1.78 -3.34
C ILE A 77 9.62 -2.32 -3.08
N GLU A 78 10.63 -1.45 -3.00
CA GLU A 78 12.02 -1.82 -2.72
C GLU A 78 12.13 -2.52 -1.36
N ARG A 79 11.56 -1.92 -0.31
CA ARG A 79 11.51 -2.51 1.02
C ARG A 79 10.86 -3.90 1.01
N LYS A 80 9.75 -4.08 0.29
CA LYS A 80 9.07 -5.38 0.18
C LYS A 80 10.01 -6.40 -0.45
N LEU A 81 10.71 -6.04 -1.52
CA LEU A 81 11.66 -6.93 -2.19
C LEU A 81 12.87 -7.28 -1.31
N GLU A 82 13.29 -6.40 -0.42
CA GLU A 82 14.36 -6.66 0.54
C GLU A 82 13.92 -7.56 1.70
N VAL A 83 12.79 -7.24 2.34
CA VAL A 83 12.33 -7.90 3.58
C VAL A 83 11.55 -9.19 3.27
N PHE A 84 10.75 -9.20 2.19
CA PHE A 84 9.86 -10.30 1.81
C PHE A 84 10.06 -10.78 0.35
N PRO A 85 11.31 -11.10 -0.08
CA PRO A 85 11.64 -11.41 -1.48
C PRO A 85 10.89 -12.63 -2.05
N LYS A 86 10.61 -13.62 -1.20
CA LYS A 86 10.00 -14.89 -1.58
C LYS A 86 8.48 -14.88 -1.50
N ASP A 87 7.89 -13.82 -0.95
CA ASP A 87 6.45 -13.74 -0.82
C ASP A 87 5.80 -13.34 -2.14
N LYS A 88 4.97 -14.23 -2.67
CA LYS A 88 4.27 -14.08 -3.96
C LYS A 88 2.75 -14.00 -3.77
N ARG A 89 2.28 -13.73 -2.55
CA ARG A 89 0.86 -13.50 -2.27
C ARG A 89 0.45 -12.15 -2.86
N ILE A 90 -0.63 -12.14 -3.62
CA ILE A 90 -1.30 -10.95 -4.12
C ILE A 90 -2.47 -10.66 -3.18
N ILE A 91 -2.50 -9.46 -2.62
CA ILE A 91 -3.57 -9.01 -1.73
C ILE A 91 -4.76 -8.60 -2.58
N GLN A 92 -5.93 -9.16 -2.29
CA GLN A 92 -7.17 -8.87 -3.03
C GLN A 92 -8.00 -7.79 -2.36
N ASP A 93 -8.03 -7.82 -1.02
CA ASP A 93 -8.86 -6.93 -0.22
C ASP A 93 -8.30 -6.86 1.21
N PHE A 94 -8.58 -5.75 1.89
CA PHE A 94 -8.28 -5.59 3.30
C PHE A 94 -9.42 -4.87 4.03
N GLN A 95 -9.50 -5.11 5.33
CA GLN A 95 -10.42 -4.42 6.20
C GLN A 95 -9.66 -3.95 7.43
N LEU A 96 -9.58 -2.64 7.62
CA LEU A 96 -9.14 -2.03 8.87
C LEU A 96 -10.34 -1.93 9.82
N THR A 97 -10.14 -2.20 11.10
CA THR A 97 -11.18 -2.04 12.12
C THR A 97 -10.59 -1.44 13.38
N GLN A 98 -11.25 -0.42 13.93
CA GLN A 98 -10.87 0.22 15.18
C GLN A 98 -11.70 -0.31 16.35
N HIS A 99 -11.01 -0.65 17.44
CA HIS A 99 -11.61 -1.10 18.70
C HIS A 99 -10.94 -0.36 19.88
N GLU A 100 -11.46 -0.54 21.09
CA GLU A 100 -10.90 0.10 22.30
C GLU A 100 -9.42 -0.25 22.55
N ALA A 101 -8.97 -1.42 22.10
CA ALA A 101 -7.60 -1.91 22.26
C ALA A 101 -6.64 -1.49 21.13
N GLY A 102 -7.12 -0.79 20.09
CA GLY A 102 -6.34 -0.37 18.93
C GLY A 102 -6.96 -0.78 17.61
N PHE A 103 -6.11 -0.96 16.61
CA PHE A 103 -6.51 -1.29 15.23
C PHE A 103 -6.26 -2.76 14.93
N HIS A 104 -7.12 -3.34 14.10
CA HIS A 104 -6.97 -4.69 13.59
C HIS A 104 -7.11 -4.70 12.07
N VAL A 105 -6.27 -5.48 11.38
CA VAL A 105 -6.33 -5.64 9.93
C VAL A 105 -6.69 -7.08 9.57
N ALA A 106 -7.74 -7.25 8.76
CA ALA A 106 -8.02 -8.49 8.07
C ALA A 106 -7.58 -8.38 6.61
N VAL A 107 -6.86 -9.38 6.10
CA VAL A 107 -6.33 -9.37 4.71
C VAL A 107 -6.75 -10.65 3.99
N SER A 108 -7.33 -10.50 2.80
CA SER A 108 -7.56 -11.60 1.87
C SER A 108 -6.51 -11.61 0.75
N TYR A 109 -6.06 -12.79 0.35
CA TYR A 109 -5.00 -12.92 -0.65
C TYR A 109 -5.10 -14.21 -1.46
N VAL A 110 -4.44 -14.19 -2.61
CA VAL A 110 -4.24 -15.36 -3.47
C VAL A 110 -2.75 -15.54 -3.77
N MET A 111 -2.36 -16.74 -4.21
CA MET A 111 -1.00 -16.97 -4.68
C MET A 111 -0.88 -16.58 -6.15
N ALA A 112 0.14 -15.81 -6.51
CA ALA A 112 0.53 -15.64 -7.91
C ALA A 112 0.85 -17.01 -8.52
N ARG A 113 0.34 -17.27 -9.72
CA ARG A 113 0.60 -18.52 -10.46
C ARG A 113 1.89 -18.45 -11.27
#